data_AF-A0A371P1R1-F1
#
_entry.id   AF-A0A371P1R1-F1
#
_cell.length_a   1.000
_cell.length_b   1.000
_cell.length_c   1.000
_cell.angle_alpha   90.00
_cell.angle_beta   90.00
_cell.angle_gamma   90.00
#
_symmetry.space_group_name_H-M   'P 1'
#
loop_
_entity.id
_entity.type
_entity.pdbx_description
1 polymer ?
#
loop_
_entity_poly.entity_id
_entity_poly.type
_entity_poly.pdbx_seq_one_letter_code
_entity_poly.pdbx_strand_id
1 'polypeptide(L)' 'MNKFRSSIVAFVLTTSALSGAGIAITAESASAATCTKTSTGKCIKGGQFCPKAKKNKVGIDGSGRRYVCKNSKGTLHWMK' A
#
# COMPACT_ATOMS: atom_id res chain seq x y z
N MET A 1 -9.97 8.35 47.76
CA MET A 1 -10.38 9.66 48.32
C MET A 1 -10.68 10.57 47.14
N ASN A 2 -11.95 10.65 46.74
CA ASN A 2 -12.37 11.42 45.57
C ASN A 2 -12.99 12.73 46.06
N LYS A 3 -12.36 13.86 45.75
CA LYS A 3 -12.92 15.20 45.98
C LYS A 3 -12.65 16.05 44.73
N PHE A 4 -13.59 15.99 43.79
CA PHE A 4 -13.72 16.96 42.72
C PHE A 4 -14.32 18.24 43.28
N ARG A 5 -13.54 19.33 43.31
CA ARG A 5 -14.05 20.70 43.34
C ARG A 5 -13.03 21.61 42.68
N SER A 6 -13.34 22.12 41.50
CA SER A 6 -13.38 23.56 41.22
C SER A 6 -13.37 23.82 39.72
N SER A 7 -14.48 24.39 39.28
CA SER A 7 -14.69 25.01 37.98
C SER A 7 -13.72 26.16 37.76
N ILE A 8 -13.06 26.20 36.61
CA ILE A 8 -12.66 27.46 35.99
C ILE A 8 -13.20 27.42 34.56
N VAL A 9 -14.18 28.28 34.35
CA VAL A 9 -14.74 28.66 33.07
C VAL A 9 -13.72 29.57 32.39
N ALA A 10 -13.23 29.18 31.22
CA ALA A 10 -12.58 30.10 30.30
C ALA A 10 -13.17 29.88 28.90
N PHE A 11 -14.19 30.69 28.61
CA PHE A 11 -14.60 30.99 27.25
C PHE A 11 -13.46 31.75 26.58
N VAL A 12 -12.82 31.15 25.57
CA VAL A 12 -12.14 31.92 24.53
C VAL A 12 -12.68 31.44 23.19
N LEU A 13 -13.54 32.28 22.62
CA LEU A 13 -14.01 32.15 21.25
C LEU A 13 -12.85 32.46 20.30
N THR A 14 -12.45 31.47 19.50
CA THR A 14 -11.82 31.71 18.20
C THR A 14 -12.54 30.88 17.15
N THR A 15 -13.64 31.43 16.66
CA THR A 15 -14.33 30.98 15.45
C THR A 15 -13.46 31.32 14.24
N SER A 16 -12.74 30.34 13.72
CA SER A 16 -12.24 30.38 12.34
C SER A 16 -13.07 29.39 11.54
N ALA A 17 -14.15 29.90 10.95
CA ALA A 17 -14.94 29.16 9.98
C ALA A 17 -14.04 28.82 8.78
N LEU A 18 -13.86 27.52 8.53
CA LEU A 18 -13.50 27.05 7.20
C LEU A 18 -14.57 26.04 6.77
N SER A 19 -15.52 26.55 6.00
CA SER A 19 -16.49 25.78 5.23
C SER A 19 -15.79 24.68 4.43
N GLY A 20 -16.30 23.46 4.50
CA GLY A 20 -15.83 22.40 3.60
C GLY A 20 -16.32 21.02 3.99
N ALA A 21 -17.42 20.61 3.39
CA ALA A 21 -17.87 19.23 3.34
C ALA A 21 -16.71 18.29 2.95
N GLY A 22 -16.60 17.17 3.65
CA GLY A 22 -15.63 16.14 3.30
C GLY A 22 -15.66 15.02 4.30
N ILE A 23 -16.64 14.12 4.16
CA ILE A 23 -16.45 12.75 4.63
C ILE A 23 -15.22 12.26 3.87
N ALA A 24 -14.06 12.31 4.52
CA ALA A 24 -12.89 11.61 4.02
C ALA A 24 -13.21 10.13 4.18
N ILE A 25 -13.94 9.60 3.21
CA ILE A 25 -13.78 8.22 2.78
C ILE A 25 -12.29 8.19 2.42
N THR A 26 -11.44 7.79 3.38
CA THR A 26 -10.15 7.21 3.04
C THR A 26 -10.52 5.98 2.24
N ALA A 27 -10.72 6.18 0.93
CA ALA A 27 -10.66 5.12 -0.04
C ALA A 27 -9.37 4.42 0.31
N GLU A 28 -9.55 3.19 0.79
CA GLU A 28 -8.54 2.19 0.98
C GLU A 28 -7.63 2.23 -0.23
N SER A 29 -6.55 3.01 -0.14
CA SER A 29 -5.56 3.05 -1.19
C SER A 29 -4.93 1.69 -1.09
N ALA A 30 -5.30 0.85 -2.06
CA ALA A 30 -4.82 -0.50 -2.27
C ALA A 30 -3.50 -0.68 -1.56
N SER A 31 -3.57 -1.46 -0.48
CA SER A 31 -2.51 -1.85 0.45
C SER A 31 -1.15 -1.63 -0.18
N ALA A 32 -0.24 -0.90 0.47
CA ALA A 32 1.17 -0.79 0.07
C ALA A 32 1.62 -2.12 -0.54
N ALA A 33 1.50 -2.22 -1.87
CA ALA A 33 1.53 -3.52 -2.51
C ALA A 33 3.01 -3.80 -2.55
N THR A 34 3.47 -4.56 -1.56
CA THR A 34 4.84 -5.00 -1.46
C THR A 34 5.08 -5.82 -2.70
N CYS A 35 5.54 -5.13 -3.74
CA CYS A 35 5.80 -5.71 -5.03
C CYS A 35 6.70 -6.92 -4.81
N THR A 36 6.58 -7.93 -5.67
CA THR A 36 7.48 -9.07 -5.57
C THR A 36 8.90 -8.55 -5.80
N LYS A 37 9.72 -8.63 -4.74
CA LYS A 37 11.11 -8.19 -4.75
C LYS A 37 11.96 -9.23 -5.47
N THR A 38 12.86 -8.77 -6.32
CA THR A 38 14.00 -9.57 -6.81
C THR A 38 15.06 -9.65 -5.72
N SER A 39 16.07 -10.50 -5.91
CA SER A 39 17.19 -10.61 -4.96
C SER A 39 17.94 -9.28 -4.76
N THR A 40 17.84 -8.34 -5.70
CA THR A 40 18.42 -6.98 -5.60
C THR A 40 17.48 -6.00 -4.85
N GLY A 41 16.35 -6.47 -4.32
CA GLY A 41 15.40 -5.62 -3.58
C GLY A 41 14.55 -4.69 -4.46
N LYS A 42 14.56 -4.88 -5.79
CA LYS A 42 13.73 -4.12 -6.74
C LYS A 42 12.45 -4.89 -7.06
N CYS A 43 11.38 -4.20 -7.43
CA CYS A 43 10.18 -4.87 -7.92
C CYS A 43 10.46 -5.64 -9.22
N ILE A 44 9.84 -6.80 -9.38
CA ILE A 44 9.83 -7.51 -10.67
C ILE A 44 9.19 -6.64 -11.75
N LYS A 45 9.47 -6.96 -13.02
CA LYS A 45 8.81 -6.35 -14.19
C LYS A 45 8.41 -7.48 -15.14
N GLY A 46 7.41 -7.23 -15.98
CA GLY A 46 7.08 -8.15 -17.07
C GLY A 46 8.29 -8.42 -17.96
N GLY A 47 8.46 -9.67 -18.38
CA GLY A 47 9.58 -10.15 -19.18
C GLY A 47 10.88 -10.37 -18.40
N GLN A 48 10.97 -10.00 -17.11
CA GLN A 48 12.17 -10.31 -16.32
C GLN A 48 12.26 -11.80 -16.00
N PHE A 49 13.49 -12.28 -15.84
CA PHE A 49 13.76 -13.62 -15.36
C PHE A 49 13.10 -13.85 -13.99
N CYS A 50 12.51 -15.03 -13.82
CA CYS A 50 11.94 -15.46 -12.55
C CYS A 50 12.62 -16.72 -12.05
N PRO A 51 12.92 -16.81 -10.74
CA PRO A 51 13.63 -17.96 -10.20
C PRO A 51 12.75 -19.22 -10.25
N LYS A 52 13.38 -20.38 -10.42
CA LYS A 52 12.69 -21.68 -10.49
C LYS A 52 11.75 -21.94 -9.31
N ALA A 53 12.10 -21.50 -8.11
CA ALA A 53 11.25 -21.59 -6.91
C ALA A 53 9.91 -20.84 -7.02
N LYS A 54 9.81 -19.90 -7.96
CA LYS A 54 8.59 -19.13 -8.24
C LYS A 54 7.85 -19.65 -9.49
N LYS A 55 8.27 -20.77 -10.12
CA LYS A 55 7.57 -21.34 -11.28
C LYS A 55 6.08 -21.51 -10.99
N ASN A 56 5.23 -21.04 -11.91
CA ASN A 56 3.76 -21.01 -11.81
C ASN A 56 3.20 -20.15 -10.66
N LYS A 57 4.03 -19.35 -9.98
CA LYS A 57 3.58 -18.40 -8.97
C LYS A 57 3.31 -17.03 -9.60
N VAL A 58 2.46 -16.25 -8.95
CA VAL A 58 2.16 -14.87 -9.30
C VAL A 58 3.12 -13.94 -8.57
N GLY A 59 3.64 -12.95 -9.28
CA GLY A 59 4.34 -11.81 -8.72
C GLY A 59 3.65 -10.51 -9.13
N ILE A 60 3.94 -9.45 -8.38
CA ILE A 60 3.37 -8.11 -8.55
C ILE A 60 4.50 -7.12 -8.88
N ASP A 61 4.38 -6.31 -9.94
CA ASP A 61 5.33 -5.22 -10.20
C ASP A 61 5.09 -3.97 -9.33
N GLY A 62 5.98 -2.99 -9.42
CA GLY A 62 5.84 -1.73 -8.66
C GLY A 62 4.57 -0.92 -8.99
N SER A 63 3.95 -1.19 -10.14
CA SER A 63 2.69 -0.59 -10.57
C SER A 63 1.45 -1.43 -10.16
N GLY A 64 1.63 -2.52 -9.41
CA GLY A 64 0.55 -3.41 -9.01
C GLY A 64 0.11 -4.43 -10.06
N ARG A 65 0.78 -4.53 -11.23
CA ARG A 65 0.37 -5.51 -12.25
C ARG A 65 0.85 -6.91 -11.89
N ARG A 66 -0.02 -7.88 -12.13
CA ARG A 66 0.23 -9.31 -11.90
C ARG A 66 0.97 -9.93 -13.07
N TYR A 67 1.95 -10.76 -12.76
CA TYR A 67 2.70 -11.57 -13.71
C TYR A 67 2.83 -12.99 -13.18
N VAL A 68 2.65 -13.99 -14.03
CA VAL A 68 2.90 -15.39 -13.72
C VAL A 68 4.29 -15.78 -14.20
N CYS A 69 5.08 -16.39 -13.32
CA CYS A 69 6.37 -16.94 -13.70
C CYS A 69 6.18 -18.22 -14.54
N LYS A 70 6.40 -18.12 -15.85
CA LYS A 70 6.20 -19.21 -16.82
C LYS A 70 7.46 -19.43 -17.65
N ASN A 71 7.57 -20.61 -18.25
CA ASN A 71 8.66 -20.89 -19.18
C ASN A 71 8.37 -20.20 -20.52
N SER A 72 9.29 -19.32 -20.93
CA SER A 72 9.33 -18.71 -22.25
C SER A 72 10.63 -19.12 -22.91
N LYS A 73 10.55 -19.89 -24.01
CA LYS A 73 11.71 -20.31 -24.81
C LYS A 73 12.84 -20.98 -24.00
N GLY A 74 12.48 -21.84 -23.05
CA GLY A 74 13.44 -22.59 -22.21
C GLY A 74 13.87 -21.89 -20.93
N THR A 75 13.46 -20.63 -20.71
CA THR A 75 13.83 -19.84 -19.53
C THR A 75 12.59 -19.28 -18.82
N LEU A 76 12.64 -19.26 -17.48
CA LEU A 76 11.51 -18.82 -16.68
C LEU A 76 11.47 -17.28 -16.62
N HIS A 77 10.35 -16.71 -17.04
CA HIS A 77 10.12 -15.26 -17.06
C HIS A 77 8.77 -14.89 -16.44
N TRP A 78 8.70 -13.68 -15.87
CA TRP A 78 7.46 -13.07 -15.41
C TRP A 78 6.61 -12.64 -16.62
N MET A 79 5.61 -13.42 -16.97
CA MET A 79 4.72 -13.16 -18.11
C MET A 79 3.36 -12.67 -17.63
N LYS A 80 2.69 -11.84 -18.43
CA LYS A 80 1.34 -11.39 -18.10
C LYS A 80 0.33 -12.52 -18.29
#